data_AF-A0A812R058-F1
#
_entry.id   AF-A0A812R058-F1
#
_cell.length_a   1.000
_cell.length_b   1.000
_cell.length_c   1.000
_cell.angle_alpha   90.00
_cell.angle_beta   90.00
_cell.angle_gamma   90.00
#
_symmetry.space_group_name_H-M   'P 1'
#
loop_
_entity.id
_entity.type
_entity.pdbx_description
1 polymer ?
#
loop_
_entity_poly.entity_id
_entity_poly.type
_entity_poly.pdbx_seq_one_letter_code
_entity_poly.pdbx_strand_id
1 'polypeptide(L)'
;MVVARSAVLCLLVQTDGLFAPLSLSLSLLSSKRRSTAAIWAEVVMPPTSGASRRMVQTRIFNVFAVLQLATAGCPQGPSDACDGGASDGAALLQGHRHQRIASPRRLLAMEVNTTRQRGRPRVSKGAFSEVSTGAEFQIDEDGVWNTYFLPGATIIDKRTLEYGINDKYYLMKYDTTDTCKAGNFEMLKLPGKTITATVYLNGAGCGCNVNFFLVAMPASSLGEYGDCYCDANCVGGNCCNEFDLNEMNTHAVQVTNHLCGDPPTHETCDGNGSPVMNFSPNLFGPGNGNTIDTEHPFNYSVQFREVIYSEHNQSNHLVVTATIRQGDKEVTNTMTNAALNGMWTQLASGMVLVFDYWESSDMTWLDGASCQAPESRSGNKAQISNMRITTNA
;
A
#
# COMPACT_ATOMS: atom_id res chain seq x y z
N MET A 1 29.07 -41.74 30.00
CA MET A 1 30.21 -41.40 29.12
C MET A 1 29.66 -40.51 28.02
N VAL A 2 29.76 -39.18 28.17
CA VAL A 2 29.25 -38.20 27.20
C VAL A 2 30.39 -37.90 26.24
N VAL A 3 30.20 -38.18 24.95
CA VAL A 3 31.15 -37.79 23.90
C VAL A 3 30.91 -36.32 23.60
N ALA A 4 31.81 -35.44 24.04
CA ALA A 4 31.83 -34.05 23.59
C ALA A 4 32.41 -34.03 22.16
N ARG A 5 31.64 -33.54 21.19
CA ARG A 5 32.18 -33.16 19.88
C ARG A 5 32.26 -31.64 19.83
N SER A 6 33.49 -31.11 19.78
CA SER A 6 33.74 -29.71 19.50
C SER A 6 33.72 -29.49 17.99
N ALA A 7 32.91 -28.56 17.52
CA ALA A 7 33.03 -28.00 16.17
C ALA A 7 33.66 -26.61 16.29
N VAL A 8 34.78 -26.39 15.59
CA VAL A 8 35.42 -25.08 15.48
C VAL A 8 34.90 -24.43 14.20
N LEU A 9 34.14 -23.34 14.33
CA LEU A 9 33.70 -22.53 13.20
C LEU A 9 34.65 -21.34 13.06
N CYS A 10 35.46 -21.31 11.99
CA CYS A 10 36.27 -20.13 11.65
C CYS A 10 35.43 -19.19 10.78
N LEU A 11 35.12 -18.00 11.30
CA LEU A 11 34.54 -16.91 10.53
C LEU A 11 35.62 -15.86 10.26
N LEU A 12 35.82 -15.52 8.99
CA LEU A 12 36.63 -14.38 8.57
C LEU A 12 35.71 -13.16 8.47
N VAL A 13 35.95 -12.15 9.29
CA VAL A 13 35.29 -10.84 9.21
C VAL A 13 36.32 -9.84 8.70
N GLN A 14 36.01 -9.14 7.61
CA GLN A 14 36.88 -8.13 7.01
C GLN A 14 36.50 -6.75 7.55
N THR A 15 37.40 -6.15 8.32
CA THR A 15 37.37 -4.72 8.65
C THR A 15 38.79 -4.17 8.54
N ASP A 16 38.97 -3.14 7.72
CA ASP A 16 40.13 -2.24 7.63
C ASP A 16 41.49 -2.81 8.07
N GLY A 17 41.99 -3.80 7.33
CA GLY A 17 43.43 -4.02 7.16
C GLY A 17 44.19 -4.85 8.21
N LEU A 18 43.56 -5.48 9.20
CA LEU A 18 44.26 -6.35 10.17
C LEU A 18 43.48 -7.65 10.46
N PHE A 19 44.15 -8.80 10.28
CA PHE A 19 43.62 -10.13 10.62
C PHE A 19 43.93 -10.48 12.08
N ALA A 20 42.91 -10.85 12.87
CA ALA A 20 43.09 -11.51 14.16
C ALA A 20 42.10 -12.69 14.29
N PRO A 21 42.54 -13.88 14.76
CA PRO A 21 41.65 -15.02 14.94
C PRO A 21 40.75 -14.82 16.17
N LEU A 22 39.43 -14.95 15.99
CA LEU A 22 38.46 -15.05 17.09
C LEU A 22 38.19 -16.53 17.41
N SER A 23 38.32 -16.91 18.68
CA SER A 23 37.91 -18.22 19.18
C SER A 23 36.59 -18.10 19.96
N LEU A 24 35.50 -18.68 19.46
CA LEU A 24 34.24 -18.85 20.19
C LEU A 24 34.16 -20.25 20.80
N SER A 25 33.82 -20.33 22.09
CA SER A 25 33.50 -21.57 22.80
C SER A 25 32.00 -21.65 23.08
N LEU A 26 31.33 -22.67 22.53
CA LEU A 26 29.90 -22.94 22.73
C LEU A 26 29.69 -23.98 23.83
N SER A 27 28.83 -23.70 24.82
CA SER A 27 28.41 -24.67 25.84
C SER A 27 26.91 -24.94 25.72
N LEU A 28 26.52 -26.20 25.48
CA LEU A 28 25.12 -26.63 25.39
C LEU A 28 24.65 -27.21 26.73
N LEU A 29 23.72 -26.55 27.42
CA LEU A 29 22.99 -27.10 28.56
C LEU A 29 21.64 -27.65 28.07
N SER A 30 21.50 -28.97 28.14
CA SER A 30 20.26 -29.68 27.80
C SER A 30 19.31 -29.71 29.00
N SER A 31 18.14 -29.07 28.86
CA SER A 31 17.00 -29.24 29.76
C SER A 31 15.87 -29.94 29.02
N LYS A 32 15.38 -31.06 29.57
CA LYS A 32 14.22 -31.79 29.06
C LYS A 32 12.94 -31.01 29.36
N ARG A 33 12.59 -30.04 28.51
CA ARG A 33 11.22 -29.69 28.04
C ARG A 33 11.24 -28.29 27.41
N ARG A 34 10.71 -28.23 26.18
CA ARG A 34 10.47 -27.07 25.29
C ARG A 34 11.70 -26.52 24.56
N SER A 35 11.58 -26.53 23.24
CA SER A 35 12.57 -26.13 22.25
C SER A 35 12.66 -24.61 22.16
N THR A 36 13.69 -24.02 22.76
CA THR A 36 14.24 -22.69 22.41
C THR A 36 15.60 -22.58 23.10
N ALA A 37 16.68 -22.57 22.32
CA ALA A 37 18.01 -22.30 22.85
C ALA A 37 18.29 -20.80 22.68
N ALA A 38 18.45 -20.06 23.78
CA ALA A 38 18.98 -18.70 23.74
C ALA A 38 20.51 -18.77 23.66
N ILE A 39 21.10 -18.13 22.66
CA ILE A 39 22.55 -18.01 22.50
C ILE A 39 22.99 -16.73 23.22
N TRP A 40 23.82 -16.88 24.25
CA TRP A 40 24.50 -15.75 24.89
C TRP A 40 25.94 -15.70 24.40
N ALA A 41 26.38 -14.54 23.91
CA ALA A 41 27.77 -14.27 23.59
C ALA A 41 28.29 -13.20 24.56
N GLU A 42 29.24 -13.55 25.42
CA GLU A 42 30.02 -12.58 26.20
C GLU A 42 31.32 -12.27 25.46
N VAL A 43 31.57 -10.99 25.18
CA VAL A 43 32.84 -10.51 24.66
C VAL A 43 33.69 -10.06 25.84
N VAL A 44 34.67 -10.85 26.23
CA VAL A 44 35.66 -10.47 27.25
C VAL A 44 36.91 -9.95 26.53
N MET A 45 37.19 -8.65 26.65
CA MET A 45 38.44 -8.05 26.17
C MET A 45 39.47 -7.97 27.30
N PRO A 46 40.77 -8.23 27.04
CA PRO A 46 41.81 -8.04 28.05
C PRO A 46 42.03 -6.54 28.32
N PRO A 47 42.54 -6.15 29.51
CA PRO A 47 42.70 -4.75 29.86
C PRO A 47 43.86 -4.14 29.07
N THR A 48 43.57 -3.16 28.21
CA THR A 48 44.59 -2.28 27.64
C THR A 48 44.70 -1.01 28.49
N SER A 49 45.93 -0.68 28.84
CA SER A 49 46.28 0.48 29.65
C SER A 49 45.86 1.79 28.99
N GLY A 50 45.04 2.57 29.70
CA GLY A 50 44.96 4.04 29.58
C GLY A 50 44.43 4.60 28.27
N ALA A 51 43.10 4.69 28.13
CA ALA A 51 42.43 5.78 27.41
C ALA A 51 40.92 5.80 27.71
N SER A 52 40.36 7.01 27.75
CA SER A 52 39.01 7.40 28.14
C SER A 52 37.87 6.62 27.46
N ARG A 53 36.85 6.25 28.24
CA ARG A 53 35.58 5.67 27.77
C ARG A 53 34.89 6.59 26.75
N ARG A 54 34.71 6.13 25.52
CA ARG A 54 33.64 6.57 24.61
C ARG A 54 32.77 5.36 24.28
N MET A 55 31.48 5.45 24.62
CA MET A 55 30.46 4.50 24.18
C MET A 55 30.29 4.67 22.66
N VAL A 56 30.67 3.66 21.88
CA VAL A 56 30.31 3.55 20.47
C VAL A 56 29.21 2.50 20.37
N GLN A 57 28.00 2.95 20.06
CA GLN A 57 26.86 2.08 19.81
C GLN A 57 26.89 1.69 18.32
N THR A 58 27.35 0.48 18.01
CA THR A 58 27.36 -0.05 16.63
C THR A 58 26.20 -1.02 16.46
N ARG A 59 25.34 -0.75 15.45
CA ARG A 59 24.20 -1.59 15.07
C ARG A 59 24.69 -2.95 14.54
N ILE A 60 24.16 -4.04 15.09
CA ILE A 60 24.41 -5.40 14.60
C ILE A 60 23.35 -5.73 13.52
N PHE A 61 23.80 -6.10 12.33
CA PHE A 61 22.94 -6.66 11.28
C PHE A 61 22.60 -8.12 11.63
N ASN A 62 21.31 -8.47 11.63
CA ASN A 62 20.85 -9.85 11.77
C ASN A 62 21.17 -10.62 10.48
N VAL A 63 21.99 -11.68 10.58
CA VAL A 63 22.18 -12.66 9.51
C VAL A 63 21.40 -13.92 9.88
N PHE A 64 20.34 -14.24 9.13
CA PHE A 64 19.64 -15.53 9.25
C PHE A 64 20.39 -16.59 8.44
N ALA A 65 20.88 -17.64 9.10
CA ALA A 65 21.35 -18.85 8.44
C ALA A 65 20.24 -19.92 8.50
N VAL A 66 19.78 -20.38 7.34
CA VAL A 66 18.82 -21.50 7.22
C VAL A 66 19.61 -22.82 7.27
N LEU A 67 19.37 -23.63 8.29
CA LEU A 67 19.95 -24.98 8.40
C LEU A 67 18.99 -26.01 7.78
N GLN A 68 19.28 -26.49 6.57
CA GLN A 68 18.61 -27.67 6.01
C GLN A 68 19.22 -28.94 6.62
N LEU A 69 18.43 -29.69 7.38
CA LEU A 69 18.77 -31.05 7.80
C LEU A 69 18.21 -32.04 6.75
N ALA A 70 19.09 -32.55 5.90
CA ALA A 70 18.82 -33.72 5.09
C ALA A 70 19.00 -34.99 5.94
N THR A 71 17.95 -35.80 6.07
CA THR A 71 18.07 -37.19 6.54
C THR A 71 17.77 -38.13 5.39
N ALA A 72 18.80 -38.78 4.87
CA ALA A 72 18.70 -39.89 3.92
C ALA A 72 18.58 -41.23 4.67
N GLY A 73 17.65 -42.07 4.24
CA GLY A 73 17.51 -43.46 4.67
C GLY A 73 16.39 -44.17 3.88
N CYS A 74 16.76 -44.86 2.80
CA CYS A 74 15.94 -45.80 2.00
C CYS A 74 16.14 -47.25 2.50
N PRO A 75 15.51 -48.31 1.92
CA PRO A 75 14.17 -48.48 1.33
C PRO A 75 13.46 -49.79 1.80
N GLN A 76 12.16 -49.96 1.50
CA GLN A 76 11.52 -51.22 1.01
C GLN A 76 10.05 -50.95 0.64
N GLY A 77 9.64 -51.26 -0.60
CA GLY A 77 8.28 -51.10 -1.14
C GLY A 77 7.40 -52.36 -0.99
N PRO A 78 6.46 -52.65 -1.91
CA PRO A 78 5.32 -51.85 -2.35
C PRO A 78 3.98 -52.62 -2.21
N SER A 79 2.84 -51.92 -2.11
CA SER A 79 1.54 -52.40 -2.65
C SER A 79 0.42 -51.37 -2.43
N ASP A 80 -0.13 -50.89 -3.55
CA ASP A 80 -1.55 -50.78 -3.90
C ASP A 80 -2.61 -50.15 -2.97
N ALA A 81 -3.28 -49.17 -3.57
CA ALA A 81 -4.73 -48.91 -3.59
C ALA A 81 -5.46 -48.65 -2.26
N CYS A 82 -5.97 -47.43 -2.11
CA CYS A 82 -7.11 -47.13 -1.26
C CYS A 82 -8.15 -46.38 -2.09
N ASP A 83 -9.10 -47.18 -2.59
CA ASP A 83 -10.42 -46.75 -3.04
C ASP A 83 -11.30 -46.42 -1.82
N GLY A 84 -12.29 -45.55 -2.05
CA GLY A 84 -13.11 -44.95 -1.02
C GLY A 84 -14.13 -45.86 -0.35
N GLY A 85 -14.70 -45.35 0.75
CA GLY A 85 -15.85 -45.94 1.44
C GLY A 85 -16.58 -44.86 2.23
N ALA A 86 -17.76 -44.48 1.72
CA ALA A 86 -18.70 -43.56 2.33
C ALA A 86 -19.47 -44.20 3.50
N SER A 87 -20.05 -43.37 4.36
CA SER A 87 -21.19 -43.74 5.20
C SER A 87 -22.28 -42.67 5.14
N ASP A 88 -23.46 -43.12 4.72
CA ASP A 88 -24.72 -42.41 4.50
C ASP A 88 -25.39 -41.86 5.78
N GLY A 89 -26.30 -40.91 5.58
CA GLY A 89 -27.38 -40.60 6.53
C GLY A 89 -28.40 -39.56 6.05
N ALA A 90 -29.65 -40.01 5.85
CA ALA A 90 -30.93 -39.27 5.89
C ALA A 90 -31.58 -38.72 4.58
N ALA A 91 -32.24 -39.62 3.86
CA ALA A 91 -33.70 -39.73 3.61
C ALA A 91 -34.65 -38.49 3.40
N LEU A 92 -35.31 -38.55 2.22
CA LEU A 92 -36.77 -38.45 1.93
C LEU A 92 -37.50 -37.09 1.88
N LEU A 93 -37.92 -36.67 0.68
CA LEU A 93 -39.34 -36.67 0.24
C LEU A 93 -39.50 -36.42 -1.29
N GLN A 94 -40.51 -37.10 -1.85
CA GLN A 94 -40.87 -37.33 -3.27
C GLN A 94 -41.45 -36.06 -3.96
N GLY A 95 -41.36 -35.89 -5.29
CA GLY A 95 -42.24 -36.57 -6.25
C GLY A 95 -42.09 -36.11 -7.71
N HIS A 96 -42.48 -37.00 -8.61
CA HIS A 96 -42.13 -37.13 -10.03
C HIS A 96 -42.76 -36.13 -11.03
N ARG A 97 -42.04 -35.85 -12.14
CA ARG A 97 -42.49 -36.24 -13.51
C ARG A 97 -41.37 -36.19 -14.56
N HIS A 98 -41.41 -37.18 -15.45
CA HIS A 98 -40.51 -37.48 -16.57
C HIS A 98 -40.52 -36.42 -17.68
N GLN A 99 -39.38 -36.19 -18.34
CA GLN A 99 -39.10 -36.68 -19.71
C GLN A 99 -37.65 -36.38 -20.13
N ARG A 100 -37.01 -37.39 -20.71
CA ARG A 100 -35.65 -37.36 -21.29
C ARG A 100 -35.70 -36.80 -22.71
N ILE A 101 -34.82 -35.86 -23.06
CA ILE A 101 -34.23 -35.74 -24.41
C ILE A 101 -32.75 -35.38 -24.25
N ALA A 102 -31.91 -36.07 -25.03
CA ALA A 102 -30.46 -36.07 -25.01
C ALA A 102 -29.82 -34.85 -25.69
N SER A 103 -28.65 -34.40 -25.19
CA SER A 103 -27.48 -33.92 -25.97
C SER A 103 -26.33 -33.44 -25.05
N PRO A 104 -25.08 -33.32 -25.55
CA PRO A 104 -23.87 -33.58 -24.76
C PRO A 104 -23.34 -32.40 -23.96
N ARG A 105 -22.59 -32.73 -22.90
CA ARG A 105 -21.75 -31.84 -22.10
C ARG A 105 -20.84 -30.97 -23.01
N ARG A 106 -21.09 -29.67 -23.03
CA ARG A 106 -20.05 -28.65 -23.19
C ARG A 106 -19.81 -28.03 -21.81
N LEU A 107 -18.61 -28.24 -21.27
CA LEU A 107 -18.06 -27.36 -20.24
C LEU A 107 -17.95 -25.97 -20.87
N LEU A 108 -18.82 -25.04 -20.43
CA LEU A 108 -18.55 -23.63 -20.56
C LEU A 108 -17.78 -23.24 -19.29
N ALA A 109 -16.46 -23.12 -19.44
CA ALA A 109 -15.70 -22.23 -18.58
C ALA A 109 -16.30 -20.83 -18.78
N MET A 110 -16.90 -20.28 -17.74
CA MET A 110 -17.25 -18.87 -17.69
C MET A 110 -15.92 -18.12 -17.55
N GLU A 111 -15.30 -17.80 -18.69
CA GLU A 111 -14.31 -16.74 -18.76
C GLU A 111 -15.02 -15.45 -18.35
N VAL A 112 -14.77 -15.02 -17.11
CA VAL A 112 -15.09 -13.67 -16.66
C VAL A 112 -14.13 -12.73 -17.38
N ASN A 113 -14.53 -12.31 -18.57
CA ASN A 113 -13.79 -11.36 -19.39
C ASN A 113 -14.07 -9.94 -18.84
N THR A 114 -13.48 -9.60 -17.70
CA THR A 114 -13.45 -8.22 -17.20
C THR A 114 -12.34 -7.49 -17.93
N THR A 115 -12.68 -6.87 -19.05
CA THR A 115 -11.80 -5.89 -19.69
C THR A 115 -11.78 -4.65 -18.80
N ARG A 116 -10.89 -4.65 -17.80
CA ARG A 116 -10.47 -3.47 -17.03
C ARG A 116 -9.90 -2.46 -18.04
N GLN A 117 -10.70 -1.49 -18.47
CA GLN A 117 -10.16 -0.31 -19.15
C GLN A 117 -9.60 0.64 -18.10
N ARG A 118 -8.44 0.30 -17.55
CA ARG A 118 -7.61 1.30 -16.89
C ARG A 118 -7.02 2.18 -17.98
N GLY A 119 -7.31 3.47 -17.91
CA GLY A 119 -6.88 4.47 -18.87
C GLY A 119 -5.39 4.34 -19.16
N ARG A 120 -5.04 4.34 -20.45
CA ARG A 120 -3.65 4.46 -20.90
C ARG A 120 -3.10 5.81 -20.41
N PRO A 121 -1.89 5.90 -19.86
CA PRO A 121 -1.17 7.15 -19.82
C PRO A 121 -0.99 7.65 -21.26
N ARG A 122 -1.67 8.74 -21.62
CA ARG A 122 -1.34 9.45 -22.86
C ARG A 122 -0.04 10.21 -22.63
N VAL A 123 1.08 9.57 -22.97
CA VAL A 123 2.27 10.33 -23.39
C VAL A 123 1.93 10.89 -24.77
N SER A 124 1.50 12.15 -24.82
CA SER A 124 1.15 12.83 -26.07
C SER A 124 2.38 12.97 -26.96
N LYS A 125 2.44 12.15 -28.02
CA LYS A 125 3.26 12.45 -29.20
C LYS A 125 2.44 13.35 -30.12
N GLY A 126 2.63 14.66 -30.03
CA GLY A 126 2.00 15.59 -30.99
C GLY A 126 2.28 17.06 -30.70
N ALA A 127 3.09 17.67 -31.59
CA ALA A 127 3.25 19.09 -31.87
C ALA A 127 3.41 20.05 -30.68
N PHE A 128 4.65 20.50 -30.47
CA PHE A 128 5.00 21.69 -29.69
C PHE A 128 4.11 22.88 -30.10
N SER A 129 3.22 23.26 -29.21
CA SER A 129 2.54 24.55 -29.19
C SER A 129 2.71 25.10 -27.79
N GLU A 130 3.58 26.11 -27.68
CA GLU A 130 3.88 26.95 -26.53
C GLU A 130 4.15 26.25 -25.19
N VAL A 131 5.42 26.32 -24.79
CA VAL A 131 5.93 25.98 -23.46
C VAL A 131 5.11 26.75 -22.41
N SER A 132 4.15 26.08 -21.77
CA SER A 132 3.69 26.48 -20.45
C SER A 132 4.88 26.29 -19.52
N THR A 133 5.43 27.39 -19.02
CA THR A 133 6.50 27.41 -18.03
C THR A 133 6.05 26.64 -16.78
N GLY A 134 6.47 25.38 -16.69
CA GLY A 134 6.43 24.48 -15.53
C GLY A 134 5.02 24.13 -15.03
N ALA A 135 4.68 22.84 -14.97
CA ALA A 135 3.55 22.37 -14.18
C ALA A 135 3.86 22.47 -12.66
N GLU A 136 4.30 23.65 -12.22
CA GLU A 136 4.65 23.97 -10.85
C GLU A 136 3.41 23.88 -9.97
N PHE A 137 3.50 23.07 -8.93
CA PHE A 137 2.44 22.85 -7.96
C PHE A 137 2.98 23.14 -6.55
N GLN A 138 2.33 24.03 -5.83
CA GLN A 138 2.74 24.48 -4.52
C GLN A 138 1.92 23.80 -3.42
N ILE A 139 2.64 23.31 -2.41
CA ILE A 139 2.06 22.76 -1.19
C ILE A 139 2.55 23.60 -0.02
N ASP A 140 1.63 23.98 0.86
CA ASP A 140 1.94 24.69 2.11
C ASP A 140 2.36 23.66 3.17
N GLU A 141 3.64 23.62 3.50
CA GLU A 141 4.18 22.73 4.53
C GLU A 141 4.53 23.55 5.77
N ASP A 142 3.73 23.37 6.82
CA ASP A 142 3.88 24.08 8.11
C ASP A 142 3.96 25.63 7.97
N GLY A 143 3.18 26.21 7.05
CA GLY A 143 3.11 27.65 6.79
C GLY A 143 4.10 28.14 5.73
N VAL A 144 4.87 27.24 5.11
CA VAL A 144 5.85 27.55 4.06
C VAL A 144 5.42 26.94 2.74
N TRP A 145 5.24 27.78 1.71
CA TRP A 145 4.94 27.32 0.36
C TRP A 145 6.19 26.73 -0.31
N ASN A 146 6.20 25.42 -0.49
CA ASN A 146 7.21 24.71 -1.27
C ASN A 146 6.70 24.45 -2.70
N THR A 147 7.61 24.41 -3.67
CA THR A 147 7.28 24.22 -5.08
C THR A 147 7.73 22.83 -5.54
N TYR A 148 6.78 22.11 -6.13
CA TYR A 148 6.93 20.80 -6.74
C TYR A 148 6.44 20.85 -8.19
N PHE A 149 6.46 19.71 -8.88
CA PHE A 149 6.04 19.62 -10.27
C PHE A 149 5.06 18.46 -10.48
N LEU A 150 4.06 18.69 -11.32
CA LEU A 150 3.13 17.68 -11.83
C LEU A 150 3.23 17.66 -13.37
N PRO A 151 4.28 17.09 -13.96
CA PRO A 151 4.58 17.23 -15.39
C PRO A 151 3.39 16.87 -16.29
N GLY A 152 3.04 17.78 -17.20
CA GLY A 152 1.90 17.63 -18.11
C GLY A 152 0.53 18.00 -17.52
N ALA A 153 0.46 18.40 -16.25
CA ALA A 153 -0.78 18.82 -15.62
C ALA A 153 -1.20 20.25 -15.98
N THR A 154 -2.50 20.51 -15.90
CA THR A 154 -3.04 21.87 -15.93
C THR A 154 -3.05 22.44 -14.51
N ILE A 155 -2.17 23.40 -14.22
CA ILE A 155 -2.10 24.07 -12.92
C ILE A 155 -2.55 25.53 -13.03
N ILE A 156 -3.48 25.92 -12.17
CA ILE A 156 -3.98 27.29 -12.04
C ILE A 156 -3.37 27.91 -10.78
N ASP A 157 -2.79 29.11 -10.93
CA ASP A 157 -2.17 29.89 -9.85
C ASP A 157 -1.18 29.11 -8.98
N LYS A 158 -0.51 28.11 -9.58
CA LYS A 158 0.41 27.15 -8.92
C LYS A 158 -0.20 26.34 -7.79
N ARG A 159 -1.50 26.45 -7.50
CA ARG A 159 -2.12 25.89 -6.27
C ARG A 159 -3.37 25.08 -6.53
N THR A 160 -3.85 25.06 -7.77
CA THR A 160 -5.04 24.32 -8.18
C THR A 160 -4.66 23.40 -9.33
N LEU A 161 -4.69 22.11 -9.08
CA LEU A 161 -4.65 21.08 -10.12
C LEU A 161 -6.05 20.91 -10.70
N GLU A 162 -6.17 21.02 -12.03
CA GLU A 162 -7.37 20.65 -12.77
C GLU A 162 -7.07 19.40 -13.62
N TYR A 163 -7.87 18.35 -13.44
CA TYR A 163 -7.62 17.04 -14.05
C TYR A 163 -8.92 16.27 -14.31
N GLY A 164 -8.95 15.50 -15.39
CA GLY A 164 -10.10 14.77 -15.89
C GLY A 164 -9.84 13.28 -16.03
N ILE A 165 -10.82 12.58 -16.59
CA ILE A 165 -10.76 11.12 -16.78
C ILE A 165 -9.55 10.74 -17.65
N ASN A 166 -8.79 9.75 -17.19
CA ASN A 166 -7.52 9.24 -17.72
C ASN A 166 -6.29 10.12 -17.45
N ASP A 167 -6.41 11.18 -16.65
CA ASP A 167 -5.25 11.94 -16.19
C ASP A 167 -4.63 11.28 -14.96
N LYS A 168 -3.30 11.09 -14.99
CA LYS A 168 -2.49 10.61 -13.88
C LYS A 168 -1.23 11.46 -13.74
N TYR A 169 -0.98 11.97 -12.53
CA TYR A 169 0.17 12.81 -12.24
C TYR A 169 0.88 12.36 -10.97
N TYR A 170 2.20 12.42 -10.97
CA TYR A 170 3.05 12.09 -9.84
C TYR A 170 3.67 13.37 -9.28
N LEU A 171 3.74 13.52 -7.95
CA LEU A 171 4.41 14.65 -7.33
C LEU A 171 5.94 14.53 -7.48
N MET A 172 6.52 15.41 -8.30
CA MET A 172 7.95 15.41 -8.64
C MET A 172 8.69 16.58 -7.99
N LYS A 173 9.97 16.38 -7.67
CA LYS A 173 10.91 17.43 -7.26
C LYS A 173 11.40 18.29 -8.43
N TYR A 174 11.37 17.72 -9.63
CA TYR A 174 11.85 18.35 -10.86
C TYR A 174 10.81 18.19 -11.96
N ASP A 175 10.79 19.12 -12.91
CA ASP A 175 9.97 19.00 -14.13
C ASP A 175 10.54 17.89 -15.04
N THR A 176 10.18 16.64 -14.76
CA THR A 176 10.66 15.46 -15.48
C THR A 176 9.63 14.33 -15.47
N THR A 177 9.53 13.60 -16.57
CA THR A 177 8.69 12.41 -16.71
C THR A 177 9.47 11.10 -16.47
N ASP A 178 10.70 11.16 -15.97
CA ASP A 178 11.47 9.97 -15.60
C ASP A 178 10.95 9.43 -14.24
N THR A 179 10.03 8.49 -14.34
CA THR A 179 9.37 7.84 -13.20
C THR A 179 10.14 6.66 -12.63
N CYS A 180 11.30 6.32 -13.19
CA CYS A 180 12.10 5.17 -12.79
C CYS A 180 13.24 5.54 -11.83
N LYS A 181 13.42 6.82 -11.56
CA LYS A 181 14.47 7.32 -10.66
C LYS A 181 13.84 7.89 -9.38
N ALA A 182 14.01 7.18 -8.27
CA ALA A 182 13.46 7.53 -6.97
C ALA A 182 13.76 8.98 -6.54
N GLY A 183 14.97 9.48 -6.85
CA GLY A 183 15.37 10.86 -6.53
C GLY A 183 14.58 11.96 -7.25
N ASN A 184 13.76 11.62 -8.24
CA ASN A 184 12.93 12.58 -8.95
C ASN A 184 11.60 12.85 -8.23
N PHE A 185 11.13 11.94 -7.38
CA PHE A 185 9.87 12.11 -6.66
C PHE A 185 10.04 12.91 -5.37
N GLU A 186 8.97 13.60 -5.01
CA GLU A 186 8.77 14.02 -3.63
C GLU A 186 8.18 12.86 -2.83
N MET A 187 8.83 12.50 -1.71
CA MET A 187 8.46 11.33 -0.91
C MET A 187 7.79 11.83 0.38
N LEU A 188 6.46 11.86 0.38
CA LEU A 188 5.69 12.38 1.50
C LEU A 188 5.77 11.45 2.69
N LYS A 189 6.22 12.00 3.83
CA LYS A 189 6.29 11.31 5.12
C LYS A 189 5.17 11.80 6.01
N LEU A 190 4.05 11.09 6.01
CA LEU A 190 2.82 11.55 6.67
C LEU A 190 2.63 11.16 8.13
N PRO A 191 3.30 10.15 8.74
CA PRO A 191 3.14 9.90 10.18
C PRO A 191 3.43 11.16 11.01
N GLY A 192 2.52 11.47 11.93
CA GLY A 192 2.58 12.70 12.73
C GLY A 192 2.15 13.97 11.99
N LYS A 193 1.56 13.85 10.78
CA LYS A 193 1.09 14.99 9.99
C LYS A 193 -0.37 14.86 9.58
N THR A 194 -0.92 15.95 9.06
CA THR A 194 -2.23 16.03 8.41
C THR A 194 -2.04 16.62 7.02
N ILE A 195 -2.51 15.90 5.99
CA ILE A 195 -2.62 16.45 4.64
C ILE A 195 -4.04 16.98 4.44
N THR A 196 -4.17 18.20 3.90
CA THR A 196 -5.45 18.88 3.67
C THR A 196 -5.48 19.44 2.26
N ALA A 197 -6.64 19.43 1.61
CA ALA A 197 -6.87 20.13 0.36
C ALA A 197 -8.33 20.62 0.24
N THR A 198 -8.57 21.61 -0.59
CA THR A 198 -9.92 21.97 -1.04
C THR A 198 -10.23 21.18 -2.32
N VAL A 199 -11.32 20.42 -2.29
CA VAL A 199 -11.76 19.55 -3.37
C VAL A 199 -13.01 20.13 -4.02
N TYR A 200 -13.05 20.14 -5.34
CA TYR A 200 -14.26 20.39 -6.12
C TYR A 200 -14.41 19.30 -7.17
N LEU A 201 -15.42 18.45 -6.98
CA LEU A 201 -15.66 17.27 -7.83
C LEU A 201 -16.31 17.61 -9.17
N ASN A 202 -16.91 18.80 -9.29
CA ASN A 202 -17.45 19.33 -10.54
C ASN A 202 -18.41 18.36 -11.28
N GLY A 203 -19.20 17.59 -10.55
CA GLY A 203 -20.13 16.63 -11.16
C GLY A 203 -19.50 15.30 -11.60
N ALA A 204 -18.30 14.95 -11.11
CA ALA A 204 -17.76 13.59 -11.17
C ALA A 204 -18.73 12.61 -10.48
N GLY A 205 -19.69 12.08 -11.25
CA GLY A 205 -20.83 11.32 -10.75
C GLY A 205 -20.54 9.84 -10.52
N CYS A 206 -21.60 9.05 -10.45
CA CYS A 206 -21.48 7.60 -10.34
C CYS A 206 -20.60 7.00 -11.45
N GLY A 207 -19.78 6.01 -11.10
CA GLY A 207 -18.82 5.37 -12.01
C GLY A 207 -17.49 6.10 -12.12
N CYS A 208 -17.38 7.35 -11.64
CA CYS A 208 -16.12 8.08 -11.55
C CYS A 208 -15.36 7.73 -10.26
N ASN A 209 -14.03 7.86 -10.30
CA ASN A 209 -13.17 7.89 -9.13
C ASN A 209 -12.11 9.00 -9.30
N VAL A 210 -12.31 10.10 -8.59
CA VAL A 210 -11.35 11.20 -8.44
C VAL A 210 -10.50 10.87 -7.21
N ASN A 211 -9.25 10.46 -7.43
CA ASN A 211 -8.35 9.97 -6.39
C ASN A 211 -7.11 10.89 -6.26
N PHE A 212 -6.65 11.09 -5.04
CA PHE A 212 -5.22 11.28 -4.78
C PHE A 212 -4.75 10.35 -3.66
N PHE A 213 -3.63 9.67 -3.89
CA PHE A 213 -3.18 8.53 -3.09
C PHE A 213 -1.66 8.46 -3.04
N LEU A 214 -1.16 7.54 -2.23
CA LEU A 214 0.27 7.33 -2.03
C LEU A 214 0.67 5.95 -2.52
N VAL A 215 1.78 5.86 -3.23
CA VAL A 215 2.38 4.56 -3.63
C VAL A 215 3.86 4.50 -3.30
N ALA A 216 4.36 3.31 -2.99
CA ALA A 216 5.77 3.04 -2.73
C ALA A 216 6.59 2.91 -4.03
N MET A 217 6.51 3.95 -4.87
CA MET A 217 7.27 4.07 -6.12
C MET A 217 8.73 4.49 -5.88
N PRO A 218 9.62 4.24 -6.86
CA PRO A 218 9.38 3.58 -8.15
C PRO A 218 9.40 2.05 -8.06
N ALA A 219 8.75 1.40 -9.01
CA ALA A 219 8.95 -0.02 -9.27
C ALA A 219 10.36 -0.31 -9.79
N SER A 220 10.83 -1.56 -9.62
CA SER A 220 12.14 -2.00 -10.11
C SER A 220 12.22 -2.22 -11.63
N SER A 221 11.09 -2.20 -12.32
CA SER A 221 10.97 -2.50 -13.75
C SER A 221 9.99 -1.56 -14.43
N LEU A 222 10.20 -1.35 -15.74
CA LEU A 222 9.20 -0.70 -16.60
C LEU A 222 7.94 -1.56 -16.64
N GLY A 223 6.80 -0.95 -16.33
CA GLY A 223 5.49 -1.54 -16.50
C GLY A 223 5.02 -1.50 -17.95
N GLU A 224 3.82 -2.03 -18.17
CA GLU A 224 3.13 -2.09 -19.47
C GLU A 224 3.05 -0.72 -20.17
N TYR A 225 2.93 0.35 -19.40
CA TYR A 225 2.75 1.70 -19.91
C TYR A 225 4.05 2.49 -20.11
N GLY A 226 5.20 1.84 -19.92
CA GLY A 226 6.52 2.45 -20.13
C GLY A 226 6.95 3.40 -19.01
N ASP A 227 6.32 3.32 -17.84
CA ASP A 227 6.71 3.99 -16.61
C ASP A 227 7.04 2.97 -15.51
N CYS A 228 7.67 3.41 -14.42
CA CYS A 228 7.93 2.56 -13.25
C CYS A 228 6.84 2.74 -12.17
N TYR A 229 5.59 2.93 -12.61
CA TYR A 229 4.42 2.94 -11.74
C TYR A 229 4.19 1.56 -11.11
N CYS A 230 3.62 1.56 -9.91
CA CYS A 230 3.14 0.39 -9.19
C CYS A 230 1.98 0.80 -8.27
N ASP A 231 1.13 -0.17 -7.94
CA ASP A 231 0.08 -0.06 -6.91
C ASP A 231 -0.21 -1.44 -6.31
N ALA A 232 -1.11 -1.54 -5.33
CA ALA A 232 -1.41 -2.83 -4.69
C ALA A 232 -2.23 -3.76 -5.58
N ASN A 233 -2.82 -3.23 -6.65
CA ASN A 233 -3.53 -3.99 -7.66
C ASN A 233 -2.62 -4.51 -8.79
N CYS A 234 -1.33 -4.19 -8.73
CA CYS A 234 -0.32 -4.55 -9.72
C CYS A 234 -0.62 -4.04 -11.14
N VAL A 235 -1.20 -2.84 -11.25
CA VAL A 235 -1.54 -2.25 -12.55
C VAL A 235 -0.31 -1.99 -13.38
N GLY A 236 -0.38 -2.35 -14.66
CA GLY A 236 0.78 -2.25 -15.55
C GLY A 236 1.89 -3.24 -15.18
N GLY A 237 1.64 -4.21 -14.29
CA GLY A 237 2.52 -5.34 -14.02
C GLY A 237 3.47 -5.18 -12.83
N ASN A 238 3.47 -4.04 -12.14
CA ASN A 238 4.31 -3.83 -10.94
C ASN A 238 3.43 -3.63 -9.70
N CYS A 239 3.79 -4.30 -8.61
CA CYS A 239 3.07 -4.23 -7.34
C CYS A 239 3.85 -3.40 -6.31
N CYS A 240 3.16 -2.61 -5.49
CA CYS A 240 3.76 -1.99 -4.30
C CYS A 240 2.70 -1.56 -3.28
N ASN A 241 3.15 -1.20 -2.08
CA ASN A 241 2.27 -0.66 -1.04
C ASN A 241 1.56 0.60 -1.53
N GLU A 242 0.29 0.71 -1.18
CA GLU A 242 -0.60 1.79 -1.61
C GLU A 242 -1.44 2.27 -0.42
N PHE A 243 -1.64 3.59 -0.33
CA PHE A 243 -2.51 4.21 0.65
C PHE A 243 -3.37 5.26 -0.04
N ASP A 244 -4.64 4.95 -0.24
CA ASP A 244 -5.60 5.87 -0.81
C ASP A 244 -6.03 6.90 0.22
N LEU A 245 -5.55 8.14 0.05
CA LEU A 245 -6.02 9.25 0.87
C LEU A 245 -7.48 9.53 0.59
N ASN A 246 -7.94 9.29 -0.64
CA ASN A 246 -9.35 9.24 -0.99
C ASN A 246 -9.62 8.42 -2.25
N GLU A 247 -10.71 7.67 -2.27
CA GLU A 247 -11.37 7.26 -3.50
C GLU A 247 -12.77 7.89 -3.47
N MET A 248 -13.08 8.77 -4.43
CA MET A 248 -14.32 9.55 -4.32
C MET A 248 -14.97 9.95 -5.64
N ASN A 249 -16.27 10.17 -5.55
CA ASN A 249 -17.08 10.86 -6.54
C ASN A 249 -18.16 11.67 -5.80
N THR A 250 -19.14 12.26 -6.49
CA THR A 250 -20.15 13.10 -5.82
C THR A 250 -21.04 12.35 -4.83
N HIS A 251 -21.04 11.00 -4.84
CA HIS A 251 -21.95 10.17 -4.04
C HIS A 251 -21.27 9.31 -2.97
N ALA A 252 -19.94 9.18 -3.03
CA ALA A 252 -19.20 8.33 -2.12
C ALA A 252 -17.77 8.85 -1.95
N VAL A 253 -17.22 8.61 -0.77
CA VAL A 253 -15.81 8.83 -0.45
C VAL A 253 -15.36 7.77 0.54
N GLN A 254 -14.19 7.21 0.29
CA GLN A 254 -13.52 6.30 1.21
C GLN A 254 -12.02 6.55 1.31
N VAL A 255 -11.41 6.04 2.37
CA VAL A 255 -9.95 5.97 2.59
C VAL A 255 -9.58 4.50 2.70
N THR A 256 -8.56 4.08 1.97
CA THR A 256 -8.21 2.66 1.87
C THR A 256 -6.72 2.42 2.08
N ASN A 257 -6.39 1.45 2.95
CA ASN A 257 -5.01 1.02 3.15
C ASN A 257 -4.75 -0.28 2.41
N HIS A 258 -3.73 -0.31 1.55
CA HIS A 258 -3.34 -1.50 0.80
C HIS A 258 -1.91 -1.92 1.14
N LEU A 259 -1.78 -2.76 2.17
CA LEU A 259 -0.49 -3.30 2.60
C LEU A 259 -0.06 -4.46 1.68
N CYS A 260 1.20 -4.47 1.27
CA CYS A 260 1.85 -5.56 0.57
C CYS A 260 2.88 -6.26 1.46
N GLY A 261 3.04 -7.56 1.25
CA GLY A 261 4.18 -8.32 1.72
C GLY A 261 5.47 -7.99 0.96
N ASP A 262 6.55 -8.66 1.36
CA ASP A 262 7.88 -8.54 0.75
C ASP A 262 8.33 -9.91 0.22
N PRO A 263 8.52 -10.08 -1.11
CA PRO A 263 8.34 -9.07 -2.15
C PRO A 263 6.86 -8.74 -2.43
N PRO A 264 6.56 -7.55 -2.98
CA PRO A 264 5.21 -7.20 -3.40
C PRO A 264 4.83 -7.95 -4.69
N THR A 265 3.75 -8.72 -4.63
CA THR A 265 3.13 -9.47 -5.74
C THR A 265 1.61 -9.37 -5.65
N HIS A 266 0.89 -9.86 -6.66
CA HIS A 266 -0.57 -9.88 -6.63
C HIS A 266 -1.14 -10.69 -5.45
N GLU A 267 -0.41 -11.70 -4.99
CA GLU A 267 -0.80 -12.56 -3.86
C GLU A 267 -0.40 -11.97 -2.51
N THR A 268 0.64 -11.12 -2.46
CA THR A 268 1.12 -10.53 -1.20
C THR A 268 0.58 -9.14 -0.96
N CYS A 269 0.03 -8.47 -1.98
CA CYS A 269 -0.66 -7.20 -1.87
C CYS A 269 -2.15 -7.38 -1.55
N ASP A 270 -2.64 -6.62 -0.57
CA ASP A 270 -4.06 -6.54 -0.29
C ASP A 270 -4.75 -5.61 -1.29
N GLY A 271 -5.10 -6.13 -2.46
CA GLY A 271 -5.78 -5.35 -3.50
C GLY A 271 -7.20 -4.89 -3.15
N ASN A 272 -7.84 -5.50 -2.14
CA ASN A 272 -9.16 -5.09 -1.66
C ASN A 272 -9.07 -4.03 -0.55
N GLY A 273 -7.94 -3.99 0.15
CA GLY A 273 -7.64 -3.03 1.19
C GLY A 273 -8.11 -3.46 2.58
N SER A 274 -7.34 -3.05 3.58
CA SER A 274 -7.64 -3.28 4.99
C SER A 274 -6.85 -2.30 5.87
N PRO A 275 -7.52 -1.45 6.67
CA PRO A 275 -8.95 -1.23 6.71
C PRO A 275 -9.40 -0.33 5.55
N VAL A 276 -10.70 -0.41 5.25
CA VAL A 276 -11.43 0.52 4.38
C VAL A 276 -12.32 1.38 5.28
N MET A 277 -12.29 2.70 5.10
CA MET A 277 -13.09 3.66 5.86
C MET A 277 -14.03 4.41 4.93
N ASN A 278 -15.35 4.24 5.12
CA ASN A 278 -16.36 4.88 4.28
C ASN A 278 -17.14 5.93 5.06
N PHE A 279 -17.67 6.93 4.36
CA PHE A 279 -18.64 7.87 4.90
C PHE A 279 -20.06 7.42 4.55
N SER A 280 -21.01 7.58 5.48
CA SER A 280 -22.39 7.18 5.23
C SER A 280 -23.03 8.03 4.12
N PRO A 281 -23.91 7.47 3.26
CA PRO A 281 -24.48 8.20 2.12
C PRO A 281 -25.20 9.51 2.44
N ASN A 282 -25.78 9.65 3.65
CA ASN A 282 -26.49 10.88 4.06
C ASN A 282 -25.54 11.99 4.58
N LEU A 283 -24.26 11.67 4.79
CA LEU A 283 -23.26 12.61 5.27
C LEU A 283 -22.54 13.33 4.13
N PHE A 284 -22.48 12.72 2.95
CA PHE A 284 -21.72 13.20 1.81
C PHE A 284 -22.45 12.81 0.52
N GLY A 285 -22.88 13.80 -0.25
CA GLY A 285 -23.66 13.58 -1.46
C GLY A 285 -24.07 14.89 -2.14
N PRO A 286 -24.68 14.84 -3.33
CA PRO A 286 -25.10 16.05 -4.02
C PRO A 286 -26.33 16.69 -3.35
N GLY A 287 -26.34 18.01 -3.30
CA GLY A 287 -27.46 18.82 -2.84
C GLY A 287 -27.53 19.02 -1.32
N ASN A 288 -28.39 19.96 -0.92
CA ASN A 288 -28.49 20.46 0.45
C ASN A 288 -29.06 19.48 1.49
N GLY A 289 -29.55 18.31 1.06
CA GLY A 289 -30.01 17.23 1.94
C GLY A 289 -28.88 16.50 2.66
N ASN A 290 -27.64 16.65 2.18
CA ASN A 290 -26.45 16.05 2.77
C ASN A 290 -25.75 17.00 3.75
N THR A 291 -24.98 16.42 4.67
CA THR A 291 -24.12 17.24 5.55
C THR A 291 -23.06 17.94 4.71
N ILE A 292 -22.36 17.23 3.83
CA ILE A 292 -21.47 17.81 2.83
C ILE A 292 -22.16 17.74 1.48
N ASP A 293 -22.42 18.90 0.88
CA ASP A 293 -22.98 19.04 -0.46
C ASP A 293 -21.86 19.03 -1.51
N THR A 294 -21.77 17.96 -2.29
CA THR A 294 -20.71 17.74 -3.28
C THR A 294 -20.90 18.52 -4.59
N GLU A 295 -22.00 19.26 -4.75
CA GLU A 295 -22.17 20.23 -5.84
C GLU A 295 -21.30 21.48 -5.64
N HIS A 296 -20.72 21.64 -4.44
CA HIS A 296 -19.90 22.78 -4.06
C HIS A 296 -18.52 22.33 -3.52
N PRO A 297 -17.50 23.20 -3.56
CA PRO A 297 -16.20 22.87 -2.96
C PRO A 297 -16.29 22.56 -1.46
N PHE A 298 -15.41 21.68 -0.98
CA PHE A 298 -15.28 21.34 0.44
C PHE A 298 -13.80 21.17 0.82
N ASN A 299 -13.49 21.32 2.09
CA ASN A 299 -12.16 21.01 2.62
C ASN A 299 -12.11 19.55 3.05
N TYR A 300 -11.09 18.84 2.61
CA TYR A 300 -10.84 17.44 2.91
C TYR A 300 -9.49 17.32 3.60
N SER A 301 -9.41 16.58 4.70
CA SER A 301 -8.16 16.35 5.42
C SER A 301 -8.03 14.91 5.89
N VAL A 302 -6.82 14.37 5.83
CA VAL A 302 -6.45 13.05 6.35
C VAL A 302 -5.30 13.24 7.34
N GLN A 303 -5.57 12.93 8.60
CA GLN A 303 -4.62 13.01 9.70
C GLN A 303 -4.05 11.62 10.01
N PHE A 304 -2.72 11.53 10.09
CA PHE A 304 -1.97 10.34 10.46
C PHE A 304 -1.40 10.50 11.87
N ARG A 305 -2.09 9.95 12.86
CA ARG A 305 -1.69 10.05 14.27
C ARG A 305 -0.95 8.81 14.71
N GLU A 306 0.27 9.01 15.21
CA GLU A 306 1.04 7.95 15.85
C GLU A 306 0.60 7.80 17.30
N VAL A 307 0.31 6.56 17.71
CA VAL A 307 -0.02 6.21 19.09
C VAL A 307 1.03 5.21 19.55
N ILE A 308 1.95 5.69 20.38
CA ILE A 308 3.02 4.89 20.99
C ILE A 308 2.51 4.39 22.33
N TYR A 309 2.38 3.06 22.51
CA TYR A 309 2.20 2.49 23.85
C TYR A 309 3.57 2.18 24.47
N SER A 310 3.69 2.41 25.77
CA SER A 310 4.93 2.31 26.55
C SER A 310 5.71 1.00 26.32
N GLU A 311 7.03 1.15 26.12
CA GLU A 311 8.22 0.32 26.38
C GLU A 311 8.22 -1.21 26.15
N HIS A 312 7.09 -1.91 26.22
CA HIS A 312 6.99 -3.36 26.08
C HIS A 312 6.08 -3.83 24.94
N ASN A 313 5.40 -2.93 24.23
CA ASN A 313 4.65 -3.22 23.00
C ASN A 313 5.05 -2.21 21.91
N GLN A 314 6.11 -2.54 21.16
CA GLN A 314 6.61 -1.76 20.01
C GLN A 314 5.66 -1.81 18.78
N SER A 315 4.36 -2.02 19.00
CA SER A 315 3.37 -1.90 17.95
C SER A 315 3.07 -0.41 17.82
N ASN A 316 3.71 0.33 16.91
CA ASN A 316 3.25 1.68 16.59
C ASN A 316 1.78 1.56 16.15
N HIS A 317 0.85 2.18 16.88
CA HIS A 317 -0.56 2.21 16.49
C HIS A 317 -0.77 3.44 15.63
N LEU A 318 -0.90 3.24 14.32
CA LEU A 318 -1.26 4.29 13.39
C LEU A 318 -2.78 4.43 13.40
N VAL A 319 -3.27 5.60 13.76
CA VAL A 319 -4.69 5.95 13.65
C VAL A 319 -4.83 7.00 12.56
N VAL A 320 -5.61 6.67 11.53
CA VAL A 320 -5.91 7.62 10.45
C VAL A 320 -7.31 8.16 10.61
N THR A 321 -7.45 9.48 10.59
CA THR A 321 -8.72 10.19 10.71
C THR A 321 -8.93 11.05 9.48
N ALA A 322 -10.04 10.84 8.77
CA ALA A 322 -10.46 11.68 7.66
C ALA A 322 -11.57 12.62 8.13
N THR A 323 -11.46 13.89 7.75
CA THR A 323 -12.41 14.95 8.09
C THR A 323 -12.77 15.75 6.85
N ILE A 324 -14.07 15.97 6.65
CA ILE A 324 -14.62 16.76 5.54
C ILE A 324 -15.38 17.94 6.14
N ARG A 325 -15.06 19.16 5.68
CA ARG A 325 -15.65 20.42 6.18
C ARG A 325 -16.22 21.26 5.05
N GLN A 326 -17.42 21.81 5.28
CA GLN A 326 -18.07 22.74 4.36
C GLN A 326 -18.82 23.82 5.16
N GLY A 327 -18.24 25.02 5.24
CA GLY A 327 -18.71 26.05 6.17
C GLY A 327 -18.62 25.55 7.63
N ASP A 328 -19.72 25.66 8.36
CA ASP A 328 -19.83 25.21 9.76
C ASP A 328 -20.14 23.71 9.90
N LYS A 329 -20.29 22.99 8.78
CA LYS A 329 -20.59 21.56 8.77
C LYS A 329 -19.31 20.73 8.73
N GLU A 330 -19.29 19.64 9.49
CA GLU A 330 -18.15 18.73 9.57
C GLU A 330 -18.61 17.28 9.68
N VAL A 331 -17.94 16.38 8.96
CA VAL A 331 -18.07 14.93 9.12
C VAL A 331 -16.68 14.31 9.27
N THR A 332 -16.53 13.40 10.21
CA THR A 332 -15.24 12.79 10.56
C THR A 332 -15.41 11.29 10.73
N ASN A 333 -14.45 10.52 10.23
CA ASN A 333 -14.37 9.08 10.47
C ASN A 333 -12.91 8.65 10.68
N THR A 334 -12.69 7.46 11.26
CA THR A 334 -11.37 7.01 11.71
C THR A 334 -11.16 5.52 11.47
N MET A 335 -9.93 5.13 11.15
CA MET A 335 -9.55 3.75 10.90
C MET A 335 -8.25 3.38 11.61
N THR A 336 -8.19 2.12 12.05
CA THR A 336 -7.03 1.49 12.69
C THR A 336 -7.21 -0.01 12.67
N ASN A 337 -6.18 -0.75 12.26
CA ASN A 337 -6.08 -2.20 12.46
C ASN A 337 -4.60 -2.63 12.35
N ALA A 338 -4.34 -3.94 12.40
CA ALA A 338 -2.98 -4.47 12.29
C ALA A 338 -2.31 -4.21 10.92
N ALA A 339 -3.08 -4.24 9.82
CA ALA A 339 -2.56 -3.98 8.48
C ALA A 339 -2.16 -2.50 8.30
N LEU A 340 -2.96 -1.56 8.81
CA LEU A 340 -2.61 -0.15 8.84
C LEU A 340 -1.34 0.10 9.66
N ASN A 341 -1.16 -0.61 10.78
CA ASN A 341 0.09 -0.53 11.54
C ASN A 341 1.29 -1.06 10.74
N GLY A 342 1.09 -2.10 9.92
CA GLY A 342 2.12 -2.61 9.01
C GLY A 342 2.54 -1.59 7.94
N MET A 343 1.61 -0.73 7.51
CA MET A 343 1.88 0.35 6.55
C MET A 343 2.78 1.46 7.11
N TRP A 344 2.91 1.56 8.44
CA TRP A 344 3.68 2.63 9.09
C TRP A 344 5.11 2.75 8.53
N THR A 345 5.79 1.63 8.27
CA THR A 345 7.17 1.66 7.74
C THR A 345 7.25 2.37 6.39
N GLN A 346 6.27 2.15 5.51
CA GLN A 346 6.23 2.75 4.17
C GLN A 346 5.89 4.24 4.26
N LEU A 347 4.88 4.59 5.07
CA LEU A 347 4.49 5.98 5.31
C LEU A 347 5.62 6.77 5.98
N ALA A 348 6.41 6.14 6.86
CA ALA A 348 7.55 6.76 7.54
C ALA A 348 8.79 6.89 6.62
N SER A 349 9.05 5.93 5.72
CA SER A 349 10.11 6.07 4.71
C SER A 349 9.76 7.12 3.66
N GLY A 350 8.47 7.31 3.42
CA GLY A 350 7.90 8.24 2.47
C GLY A 350 7.35 7.50 1.26
N MET A 351 6.27 8.04 0.70
CA MET A 351 5.58 7.50 -0.48
C MET A 351 5.28 8.63 -1.48
N VAL A 352 5.11 8.29 -2.75
CA VAL A 352 4.85 9.26 -3.82
C VAL A 352 3.37 9.61 -3.84
N LEU A 353 3.04 10.90 -3.80
CA LEU A 353 1.67 11.38 -4.04
C LEU A 353 1.32 11.29 -5.52
N VAL A 354 0.19 10.65 -5.81
CA VAL A 354 -0.35 10.46 -7.14
C VAL A 354 -1.75 11.07 -7.19
N PHE A 355 -2.04 11.82 -8.24
CA PHE A 355 -3.39 12.23 -8.60
C PHE A 355 -3.84 11.37 -9.77
N ASP A 356 -5.00 10.74 -9.67
CA ASP A 356 -5.56 9.89 -10.74
C ASP A 356 -7.06 10.12 -10.82
N TYR A 357 -7.58 10.23 -12.03
CA TYR A 357 -9.02 10.27 -12.25
C TYR A 357 -9.37 9.28 -13.35
N TRP A 358 -10.14 8.26 -12.99
CA TRP A 358 -10.60 7.22 -13.90
C TRP A 358 -12.09 6.93 -13.73
N GLU A 359 -12.64 6.12 -14.64
CA GLU A 359 -14.02 5.68 -14.61
C GLU A 359 -14.15 4.19 -14.91
N SER A 360 -15.25 3.60 -14.47
CA SER A 360 -15.61 2.20 -14.76
C SER A 360 -17.12 2.04 -14.77
N SER A 361 -17.61 1.12 -15.60
CA SER A 361 -19.01 0.67 -15.54
C SER A 361 -19.31 -0.13 -14.28
N ASP A 362 -18.27 -0.67 -13.63
CA ASP A 362 -18.36 -1.29 -12.31
C ASP A 362 -17.50 -0.52 -11.32
N MET A 363 -18.17 0.36 -10.58
CA MET A 363 -17.63 1.15 -9.45
C MET A 363 -18.41 0.84 -8.17
N THR A 364 -19.11 -0.30 -8.14
CA THR A 364 -20.07 -0.66 -7.08
C THR A 364 -19.41 -0.81 -5.70
N TRP A 365 -18.11 -1.10 -5.66
CA TRP A 365 -17.30 -1.18 -4.45
C TRP A 365 -17.11 0.18 -3.77
N LEU A 366 -17.16 1.29 -4.53
CA LEU A 366 -17.10 2.66 -4.01
C LEU A 366 -18.50 3.24 -3.84
N ASP A 367 -19.31 3.26 -4.91
CA ASP A 367 -20.53 4.06 -4.98
C ASP A 367 -21.83 3.24 -5.05
N GLY A 368 -21.75 1.91 -5.01
CA GLY A 368 -22.90 1.02 -5.25
C GLY A 368 -24.06 1.24 -4.28
N ALA A 369 -23.79 1.73 -3.06
CA ALA A 369 -24.82 2.06 -2.08
C ALA A 369 -25.75 3.21 -2.55
N SER A 370 -25.22 4.17 -3.31
CA SER A 370 -25.94 5.33 -3.82
C SER A 370 -26.32 5.18 -5.29
N CYS A 371 -25.49 4.46 -6.05
CA CYS A 371 -25.47 4.48 -7.51
C CYS A 371 -25.87 3.14 -8.15
N GLN A 372 -25.89 2.04 -7.39
CA GLN A 372 -26.02 0.68 -7.93
C GLN A 372 -24.90 0.41 -8.95
N ALA A 373 -25.20 -0.12 -10.14
CA ALA A 373 -24.24 -0.31 -11.23
C ALA A 373 -24.62 0.55 -12.45
N PRO A 374 -24.35 1.87 -12.44
CA PRO A 374 -24.74 2.73 -13.54
C PRO A 374 -23.83 2.56 -14.75
N GLU A 375 -24.41 2.68 -15.95
CA GLU A 375 -23.62 2.89 -17.16
C GLU A 375 -22.83 4.21 -17.02
N SER A 376 -21.52 4.17 -17.26
CA SER A 376 -20.55 5.26 -17.05
C SER A 376 -21.08 6.60 -17.57
N ARG A 377 -21.00 7.67 -16.75
CA ARG A 377 -21.40 9.03 -17.12
C ARG A 377 -20.29 10.06 -16.95
N SER A 378 -20.46 11.14 -17.72
CA SER A 378 -19.62 12.33 -17.84
C SER A 378 -18.96 12.78 -16.54
N GLY A 379 -17.64 12.75 -16.51
CA GLY A 379 -16.84 13.53 -15.59
C GLY A 379 -16.43 14.85 -16.23
N ASN A 380 -16.85 15.98 -15.65
CA ASN A 380 -16.10 17.21 -15.89
C ASN A 380 -14.76 17.10 -15.17
N LYS A 381 -13.80 17.95 -15.50
CA LYS A 381 -12.55 18.01 -14.75
C LYS A 381 -12.81 18.41 -13.30
N ALA A 382 -12.24 17.64 -12.37
CA ALA A 382 -12.23 17.96 -10.95
C ALA A 382 -11.07 18.91 -10.64
N GLN A 383 -11.14 19.54 -9.46
CA GLN A 383 -10.09 20.43 -8.97
C GLN A 383 -9.66 20.04 -7.56
N ILE A 384 -8.35 19.86 -7.36
CA ILE A 384 -7.73 19.83 -6.03
C ILE A 384 -6.93 21.12 -5.87
N SER A 385 -7.18 21.86 -4.80
CA SER A 385 -6.51 23.14 -4.58
C SER A 385 -6.05 23.35 -3.14
N ASN A 386 -5.14 24.31 -2.96
CA ASN A 386 -4.70 24.80 -1.65
C ASN A 386 -4.21 23.67 -0.73
N MET A 387 -3.48 22.70 -1.29
CA MET A 387 -2.97 21.57 -0.53
C MET A 387 -1.99 22.02 0.56
N ARG A 388 -2.14 21.45 1.75
CA ARG A 388 -1.30 21.72 2.92
C ARG A 388 -0.89 20.43 3.59
N ILE A 389 0.31 20.41 4.13
CA ILE A 389 0.80 19.35 5.01
C ILE A 389 1.23 20.01 6.31
N THR A 390 0.52 19.72 7.39
CA THR A 390 0.79 20.31 8.71
C THR A 390 1.24 19.24 9.68
N THR A 391 2.25 19.55 10.48
CA THR A 391 2.67 18.72 11.61
C THR A 391 1.60 18.76 12.68
N ASN A 392 1.22 17.59 13.19
CA ASN A 392 0.21 17.46 14.23
C ASN A 392 0.77 18.05 15.54
N ALA A 393 -0.11 18.71 16.31
CA ALA A 393 0.23 19.34 17.58
C ALA A 393 0.43 18.33 18.73
#